data_AF-A0A9J6GBC1-F1
#
_entry.id   AF-A0A9J6GBC1-F1
#
_cell.length_a   1.000
_cell.length_b   1.000
_cell.length_c   1.000
_cell.angle_alpha   90.00
_cell.angle_beta   90.00
_cell.angle_gamma   90.00
#
_symmetry.space_group_name_H-M   'P 1'
#
loop_
_entity.id
_entity.type
_entity.pdbx_description
1 polymer ?
#
loop_
_entity_poly.entity_id
_entity_poly.type
_entity_poly.pdbx_seq_one_letter_code
_entity_poly.pdbx_strand_id
1 'polypeptide(L)'
;MRTLNATAQAATTEVEADKGTPQIDSRLAHLLEARNSLKSRWRRQRHNRKLRKRIAMLNREIEKHSAVLCRQQWQAVCQEADGQIHKSQTWHLLRHLLDENKTKGTQRYILARTLHKAKQDLGEAEVRRRIDGGRRQ
;
A
#
# COMPACT_ATOMS: atom_id res chain seq x y z
N MET A 1 1.36 -42.92 10.74
CA MET A 1 0.76 -42.04 9.71
C MET A 1 0.66 -40.63 10.27
N ARG A 2 1.40 -39.65 9.72
CA ARG A 2 1.28 -38.23 10.13
C ARG A 2 0.07 -37.63 9.40
N THR A 3 -0.92 -37.17 10.16
CA THR A 3 -2.18 -36.63 9.66
C THR A 3 -1.99 -35.25 9.04
N LEU A 4 -2.72 -34.94 7.96
CA LEU A 4 -2.65 -33.68 7.21
C LEU A 4 -2.81 -32.42 8.09
N ASN A 5 -3.57 -32.54 9.19
CA ASN A 5 -3.74 -31.46 10.16
C ASN A 5 -2.44 -31.10 10.90
N ALA A 6 -1.60 -32.10 11.23
CA ALA A 6 -0.32 -31.86 11.89
C ALA A 6 0.68 -31.15 10.95
N THR A 7 0.61 -31.42 9.63
CA THR A 7 1.42 -30.70 8.65
C THR A 7 0.93 -29.28 8.39
N ALA A 8 -0.38 -29.04 8.45
CA ALA A 8 -0.95 -27.69 8.31
C ALA A 8 -0.56 -26.79 9.49
N GLN A 9 -0.62 -27.31 10.72
CA GLN A 9 -0.20 -26.56 11.91
C GLN A 9 1.30 -26.25 11.91
N ALA A 10 2.16 -27.19 11.45
CA ALA A 10 3.60 -26.96 11.36
C ALA A 10 4.01 -25.93 10.28
N ALA A 11 3.15 -25.66 9.30
CA ALA A 11 3.37 -24.67 8.25
C ALA A 11 2.73 -23.30 8.55
N THR A 12 1.99 -23.18 9.66
CA THR A 12 1.31 -21.95 10.04
C THR A 12 2.15 -21.19 11.06
N THR A 13 2.66 -20.01 10.69
CA THR A 13 3.33 -19.09 11.62
C THR A 13 2.34 -18.01 12.02
N GLU A 14 2.02 -17.93 13.31
CA GLU A 14 1.22 -16.83 13.85
C GLU A 14 2.08 -15.56 13.90
N VAL A 15 1.58 -14.49 13.28
CA VAL A 15 2.21 -13.18 13.28
C VAL A 15 1.26 -12.23 14.00
N GLU A 16 1.72 -11.61 15.08
CA GLU A 16 0.97 -10.54 15.75
C GLU A 16 0.81 -9.37 14.78
N ALA A 17 -0.38 -9.24 14.20
CA ALA A 17 -0.77 -8.07 13.43
C ALA A 17 -1.26 -6.99 14.41
N ASP A 18 -0.60 -5.83 14.39
CA ASP A 18 -1.10 -4.65 15.08
C ASP A 18 -2.50 -4.30 14.53
N LYS A 19 -3.41 -3.83 15.39
CA LYS A 19 -4.85 -3.70 15.12
C LYS A 19 -5.20 -2.76 13.95
N GLY A 20 -4.22 -2.01 13.43
CA GLY A 20 -4.35 -1.14 12.26
C GLY A 20 -3.61 -1.61 11.01
N THR A 21 -2.88 -2.72 11.06
CA THR A 21 -2.16 -3.24 9.88
C THR A 21 -2.97 -4.32 9.17
N PRO A 22 -3.30 -4.15 7.88
CA PRO A 22 -3.94 -5.22 7.13
C PRO A 22 -3.00 -6.43 7.13
N GLN A 23 -3.56 -7.58 7.48
CA GLN A 23 -2.93 -8.90 7.41
C GLN A 23 -2.06 -8.97 6.14
N ILE A 24 -0.78 -9.33 6.31
CA ILE A 24 0.17 -9.46 5.19
C ILE A 24 -0.50 -10.32 4.12
N ASP A 25 -0.54 -9.82 2.88
CA ASP A 25 -1.08 -10.56 1.74
C ASP A 25 -0.49 -11.98 1.72
N SER A 26 -1.37 -12.98 1.76
CA SER A 26 -0.98 -14.39 1.95
C SER A 26 0.00 -14.87 0.90
N ARG A 27 -0.19 -14.42 -0.36
CA ARG A 27 0.73 -14.72 -1.46
C ARG A 27 2.10 -14.09 -1.23
N LEU A 28 2.16 -12.83 -0.82
CA LEU A 28 3.43 -12.15 -0.50
C LEU A 28 4.16 -12.87 0.64
N ALA A 29 3.44 -13.28 1.69
CA ALA A 29 4.01 -14.05 2.81
C ALA A 29 4.67 -15.35 2.31
N HIS A 30 3.96 -16.14 1.50
CA HIS A 30 4.50 -17.38 0.92
C HIS A 30 5.74 -17.14 0.02
N LEU A 31 5.74 -16.08 -0.79
CA LEU A 31 6.90 -15.74 -1.63
C LEU A 31 8.13 -15.37 -0.79
N LEU A 32 7.93 -14.60 0.28
CA LEU A 32 9.00 -14.21 1.21
C LEU A 32 9.57 -15.42 1.94
N GLU A 33 8.72 -16.32 2.40
CA GLU A 33 9.13 -17.57 3.05
C GLU A 33 9.92 -18.47 2.10
N ALA A 34 9.41 -18.68 0.87
CA ALA A 34 10.10 -19.45 -0.16
C ALA A 34 11.48 -18.87 -0.48
N ARG A 35 11.59 -17.54 -0.62
CA ARG A 35 12.85 -16.83 -0.83
C ARG A 35 13.81 -17.04 0.34
N ASN A 36 13.32 -16.91 1.58
CA ASN A 36 14.13 -17.05 2.79
C ASN A 36 14.68 -18.47 2.94
N SER A 37 13.86 -19.50 2.68
CA SER A 37 14.28 -20.91 2.73
C SER A 37 15.34 -21.24 1.67
N LEU A 38 15.27 -20.63 0.48
CA LEU A 38 16.27 -20.82 -0.56
C LEU A 38 17.54 -20.03 -0.27
N LYS A 39 17.42 -18.82 0.29
CA LYS A 39 18.55 -17.99 0.72
C LYS A 39 19.36 -18.67 1.82
N SER A 40 18.70 -19.29 2.81
CA SER A 40 19.38 -20.03 3.89
C SER A 40 20.13 -21.25 3.35
N ARG A 41 19.55 -21.99 2.41
CA ARG A 41 20.22 -23.10 1.71
C ARG A 41 21.39 -22.62 0.85
N TRP A 42 21.21 -21.55 0.08
CA TRP A 42 22.27 -20.99 -0.76
C TRP A 42 23.46 -20.45 0.04
N ARG A 43 23.23 -19.88 1.23
CA ARG A 43 24.31 -19.46 2.14
C ARG A 43 25.26 -20.59 2.50
N ARG A 44 24.75 -21.82 2.65
CA ARG A 44 25.55 -23.04 2.90
C ARG A 44 26.19 -23.62 1.63
N GLN A 45 25.70 -23.23 0.44
CA GLN A 45 26.15 -23.75 -0.86
C GLN A 45 26.34 -22.61 -1.88
N ARG A 46 27.25 -21.67 -1.59
CA ARG A 46 27.35 -20.39 -2.35
C ARG A 46 27.64 -20.57 -3.84
N HIS A 47 28.33 -21.64 -4.22
CA HIS A 47 28.67 -21.98 -5.60
C HIS A 47 27.48 -22.55 -6.40
N ASN A 48 26.37 -22.90 -5.74
CA ASN A 48 25.19 -23.45 -6.41
C ASN A 48 24.45 -22.36 -7.21
N ARG A 49 24.76 -22.28 -8.51
CA ARG A 49 24.17 -21.32 -9.45
C ARG A 49 22.65 -21.51 -9.63
N LYS A 50 22.13 -22.73 -9.48
CA LYS A 50 20.69 -23.03 -9.61
C LYS A 50 19.89 -22.35 -8.49
N LEU A 51 20.37 -22.46 -7.24
CA LEU A 51 19.75 -21.79 -6.09
C LEU A 51 19.79 -20.27 -6.24
N ARG A 52 20.93 -19.71 -6.68
CA ARG A 52 21.06 -18.27 -6.94
C ARG A 52 20.05 -17.79 -7.98
N LYS A 53 19.89 -18.53 -9.09
CA LYS A 53 18.92 -18.22 -10.14
C LYS A 53 17.48 -18.28 -9.60
N ARG A 54 17.15 -19.28 -8.78
CA ARG A 54 15.81 -19.41 -8.19
C ARG A 54 15.48 -18.28 -7.22
N ILE A 55 16.43 -17.85 -6.38
CA ILE A 55 16.27 -16.67 -5.52
C ILE A 55 16.03 -15.41 -6.35
N ALA A 56 16.79 -15.21 -7.43
CA ALA A 56 16.60 -14.06 -8.31
C ALA A 56 15.21 -14.06 -8.98
N MET A 57 14.71 -15.23 -9.39
CA MET A 57 13.35 -15.36 -9.92
C MET A 57 12.28 -15.00 -8.87
N LEU A 58 12.41 -15.50 -7.64
CA LEU A 58 11.49 -15.14 -6.56
C LEU A 58 11.54 -13.65 -6.20
N ASN A 59 12.72 -13.03 -6.21
CA ASN A 59 12.81 -11.58 -5.99
C ASN A 59 12.03 -10.79 -7.03
N ARG A 60 12.12 -11.17 -8.32
CA ARG A 60 11.33 -10.54 -9.39
C ARG A 60 9.84 -10.76 -9.21
N GLU A 61 9.43 -11.93 -8.76
CA GLU A 61 8.02 -12.23 -8.49
C GLU A 61 7.48 -11.43 -7.31
N ILE A 62 8.27 -11.30 -6.23
CA ILE A 62 7.97 -10.45 -5.07
C ILE A 62 7.80 -9.00 -5.53
N GLU A 63 8.76 -8.47 -6.30
CA GLU A 63 8.71 -7.09 -6.79
C GLU A 63 7.46 -6.84 -7.65
N LYS A 64 7.16 -7.75 -8.59
CA LYS A 64 5.97 -7.67 -9.44
C LYS A 64 4.69 -7.68 -8.60
N HIS A 65 4.59 -8.58 -7.63
CA HIS A 65 3.41 -8.73 -6.80
C HIS A 65 3.22 -7.54 -5.86
N SER A 66 4.29 -7.11 -5.18
CA SER A 66 4.29 -5.91 -4.34
C SER A 66 3.85 -4.67 -5.11
N ALA A 67 4.31 -4.49 -6.35
CA ALA A 67 3.88 -3.36 -7.17
C ALA A 67 2.36 -3.40 -7.50
N VAL A 68 1.80 -4.59 -7.76
CA VAL A 68 0.35 -4.77 -7.96
C VAL A 68 -0.40 -4.49 -6.67
N LEU A 69 0.04 -5.06 -5.56
CA LEU A 69 -0.58 -4.91 -4.25
C LEU A 69 -0.60 -3.44 -3.79
N CYS A 70 0.52 -2.73 -3.96
CA CYS A 70 0.58 -1.30 -3.66
C CYS A 70 -0.45 -0.50 -4.47
N ARG A 71 -0.61 -0.79 -5.77
CA ARG A 71 -1.64 -0.12 -6.60
C ARG A 71 -3.05 -0.43 -6.12
N GLN A 72 -3.33 -1.69 -5.76
CA GLN A 72 -4.65 -2.09 -5.25
C GLN A 72 -4.96 -1.42 -3.91
N GLN A 73 -4.00 -1.40 -2.99
CA GLN A 73 -4.14 -0.72 -1.70
C GLN A 73 -4.37 0.78 -1.89
N TRP A 74 -3.59 1.43 -2.75
CA TRP A 74 -3.81 2.84 -3.09
C TRP A 74 -5.17 3.10 -3.72
N GLN A 75 -5.62 2.23 -4.62
CA GLN A 75 -6.94 2.34 -5.22
C GLN A 75 -8.04 2.20 -4.18
N ALA A 76 -7.92 1.25 -3.25
CA ALA A 76 -8.87 1.09 -2.15
C ALA A 76 -8.92 2.33 -1.25
N VAL A 77 -7.74 2.90 -0.92
CA VAL A 77 -7.65 4.16 -0.17
C VAL A 77 -8.31 5.31 -0.93
N CYS A 78 -8.10 5.42 -2.24
CA CYS A 78 -8.75 6.45 -3.06
C CYS A 78 -10.27 6.26 -3.14
N GLN A 79 -10.75 5.02 -3.28
CA GLN A 79 -12.18 4.72 -3.32
C GLN A 79 -12.87 5.01 -1.98
N GLU A 80 -12.23 4.65 -0.87
CA GLU A 80 -12.71 5.01 0.46
C GLU A 80 -12.73 6.53 0.66
N ALA A 81 -11.68 7.22 0.22
CA ALA A 81 -11.60 8.68 0.27
C ALA A 81 -12.71 9.35 -0.55
N ASP A 82 -12.99 8.87 -1.76
CA ASP A 82 -14.01 9.44 -2.66
C ASP A 82 -15.43 9.35 -2.05
N GLY A 83 -15.76 8.23 -1.40
CA GLY A 83 -17.02 8.06 -0.67
C GLY A 83 -17.09 8.80 0.67
N GLN A 84 -15.96 9.32 1.17
CA GLN A 84 -15.82 9.87 2.53
C GLN A 84 -15.06 11.20 2.57
N ILE A 85 -15.13 12.00 1.51
CA ILE A 85 -14.43 13.31 1.43
C ILE A 85 -14.82 14.23 2.60
N HIS A 86 -16.01 14.07 3.17
CA HIS A 86 -16.48 14.86 4.32
C HIS A 86 -15.84 14.48 5.65
N LYS A 87 -15.14 13.33 5.74
CA LYS A 87 -14.51 12.88 6.99
C LYS A 87 -13.17 13.55 7.22
N SER A 88 -12.91 13.91 8.48
CA SER A 88 -11.65 14.50 8.92
C SER A 88 -10.44 13.64 8.56
N GLN A 89 -10.56 12.31 8.61
CA GLN A 89 -9.48 11.36 8.30
C GLN A 89 -9.01 11.46 6.84
N THR A 90 -9.94 11.54 5.89
CA THR A 90 -9.64 11.73 4.46
C THR A 90 -8.88 13.03 4.23
N TRP A 91 -9.31 14.12 4.87
CA TRP A 91 -8.60 15.40 4.80
C TRP A 91 -7.23 15.38 5.47
N HIS A 92 -7.04 14.62 6.54
CA HIS A 92 -5.73 14.41 7.16
C HIS A 92 -4.79 13.65 6.21
N LEU A 93 -5.28 12.58 5.58
CA LEU A 93 -4.54 11.84 4.55
C LEU A 93 -4.13 12.75 3.39
N LEU A 94 -5.08 13.49 2.80
CA LEU A 94 -4.79 14.42 1.70
C LEU A 94 -3.77 15.49 2.10
N ARG A 95 -3.87 16.06 3.32
CA ARG A 95 -2.88 17.02 3.81
C ARG A 95 -1.50 16.40 4.00
N HIS A 96 -1.42 15.15 4.45
CA HIS A 96 -0.16 14.41 4.53
C HIS A 96 0.45 14.15 3.15
N LEU A 97 -0.37 13.87 2.14
CA LEU A 97 0.11 13.68 0.76
C LEU A 97 0.57 14.99 0.10
N LEU A 98 0.02 16.13 0.52
CA LEU A 98 0.41 17.44 0.02
C LEU A 98 1.70 17.96 0.67
N ASP A 99 1.96 17.62 1.93
CA ASP A 99 3.19 17.96 2.63
C ASP A 99 3.49 16.95 3.75
N GLU A 100 4.51 16.13 3.51
CA GLU A 100 5.00 15.13 4.45
C GLU A 100 5.62 15.79 5.69
N ASN A 101 6.19 16.99 5.55
CA ASN A 101 6.84 17.75 6.62
C ASN A 101 5.85 18.53 7.51
N LYS A 102 4.54 18.38 7.27
CA LYS A 102 3.42 18.91 8.07
C LYS A 102 3.49 20.42 8.36
N THR A 103 4.15 21.23 7.54
CA THR A 103 4.22 22.66 7.80
C THR A 103 2.92 23.29 7.33
N LYS A 104 2.10 23.78 8.27
CA LYS A 104 0.78 24.37 7.98
C LYS A 104 0.85 25.47 6.89
N GLY A 105 1.97 26.20 6.81
CA GLY A 105 2.22 27.22 5.78
C GLY A 105 2.37 26.62 4.38
N THR A 106 3.23 25.62 4.22
CA THR A 106 3.47 24.91 2.95
C THR A 106 2.21 24.21 2.46
N GLN A 107 1.46 23.56 3.36
CA GLN A 107 0.17 22.96 3.03
C GLN A 107 -0.83 23.98 2.49
N ARG A 108 -0.97 25.14 3.15
CA ARG A 108 -1.85 26.22 2.68
C ARG A 108 -1.42 26.77 1.33
N TYR A 109 -0.12 26.96 1.12
CA TYR A 109 0.43 27.43 -0.16
C TYR A 109 0.13 26.44 -1.29
N ILE A 110 0.39 25.15 -1.09
CA ILE A 110 0.13 24.11 -2.08
C ILE A 110 -1.38 24.03 -2.36
N LEU A 111 -2.22 24.03 -1.33
CA LEU A 111 -3.68 24.03 -1.49
C LEU A 111 -4.18 25.24 -2.30
N ALA A 112 -3.70 26.45 -1.97
CA ALA A 112 -4.07 27.67 -2.70
C ALA A 112 -3.64 27.59 -4.17
N ARG A 113 -2.43 27.09 -4.43
CA ARG A 113 -1.92 26.87 -5.79
C ARG A 113 -2.76 25.85 -6.57
N THR A 114 -3.11 24.73 -5.95
CA THR A 114 -3.92 23.68 -6.59
C THR A 114 -5.34 24.17 -6.86
N LEU A 115 -5.94 24.92 -5.93
CA LEU A 115 -7.25 25.54 -6.13
C LEU A 115 -7.23 26.55 -7.27
N HIS A 116 -6.17 27.36 -7.36
CA HIS A 116 -6.00 28.34 -8.44
C HIS A 116 -5.92 27.65 -9.82
N LYS A 117 -5.14 26.57 -9.94
CA LYS A 117 -5.09 25.75 -11.16
C LYS A 117 -6.45 25.14 -11.50
N ALA A 118 -7.12 24.53 -10.53
CA ALA A 118 -8.45 23.95 -10.75
C ALA A 118 -9.48 24.99 -11.22
N LYS A 119 -9.40 26.22 -10.72
CA LYS A 119 -10.23 27.34 -11.17
C LYS A 119 -9.93 27.77 -12.61
N GLN A 120 -8.67 27.72 -13.03
CA GLN A 120 -8.29 27.98 -14.43
C GLN A 120 -8.81 26.90 -15.38
N ASP A 121 -8.74 25.63 -14.97
CA ASP A 121 -9.09 24.50 -15.83
C ASP A 121 -10.61 24.26 -15.93
N LEU A 122 -11.35 24.40 -14.82
CA LEU A 122 -12.78 24.06 -14.73
C LEU A 122 -13.70 25.29 -14.73
N GLY A 123 -13.15 26.49 -14.56
CA GLY A 123 -13.89 27.73 -14.33
C GLY A 123 -14.36 27.88 -12.87
N GLU A 124 -14.37 29.12 -12.38
CA GLU A 124 -14.65 29.41 -10.96
C GLU A 124 -16.04 28.95 -10.48
N ALA A 125 -17.05 29.02 -11.36
CA ALA A 125 -18.42 28.62 -11.04
C ALA A 125 -18.55 27.11 -10.79
N GLU A 126 -17.84 26.29 -11.55
CA GLU A 126 -17.88 24.83 -11.42
C GLU A 126 -17.13 24.37 -10.16
N VAL A 127 -15.95 24.95 -9.89
CA VAL A 127 -15.20 24.67 -8.66
C VAL A 127 -16.03 25.04 -7.43
N ARG A 128 -16.72 26.19 -7.46
CA ARG A 128 -17.56 26.65 -6.35
C ARG A 128 -18.78 25.76 -6.15
N ARG A 129 -19.44 25.32 -7.24
CA ARG A 129 -20.52 24.30 -7.16
C ARG A 129 -20.05 23.00 -6.52
N ARG A 130 -18.85 22.51 -6.84
CA ARG A 130 -18.32 21.26 -6.25
C ARG A 130 -17.96 21.41 -4.77
N ILE A 131 -17.41 22.55 -4.38
CA ILE A 131 -17.10 22.86 -2.96
C ILE A 131 -18.38 23.05 -2.15
N ASP A 132 -19.40 23.70 -2.71
CA ASP A 132 -20.65 24.02 -2.01
C ASP A 132 -21.68 22.88 -2.05
N GLY A 133 -21.65 22.05 -3.10
CA GLY A 133 -22.47 20.83 -3.22
C GLY A 133 -22.13 19.78 -2.16
N GLY A 134 -20.88 19.77 -1.68
CA GLY A 134 -20.43 18.95 -0.56
C GLY A 134 -20.80 19.47 0.83
N ARG A 135 -21.46 20.63 0.95
CA ARG A 135 -21.89 21.23 2.23
C ARG A 135 -23.36 20.96 2.60
N ARG A 136 -24.08 20.17 1.80
CA ARG A 136 -25.47 19.77 2.07
C ARG A 136 -25.56 18.27 2.32
N GLN A 137 -25.31 17.90 3.58
CA GLN A 137 -25.95 16.81 4.34
C GLN A 137 -25.40 16.82 5.76
#